data_AF-A0AAD9VMM6-F1
#
_entry.id   AF-A0AAD9VMM6-F1
#
_cell.length_a   1.000
_cell.length_b   1.000
_cell.length_c   1.000
_cell.angle_alpha   90.00
_cell.angle_beta   90.00
_cell.angle_gamma   90.00
#
_symmetry.space_group_name_H-M   'P 1'
#
loop_
_entity.id
_entity.type
_entity.pdbx_description
1 polymer ?
#
loop_
_entity_poly.entity_id
_entity_poly.type
_entity_poly.pdbx_seq_one_letter_code
_entity_poly.pdbx_strand_id
1 'polypeptide(L)'
;MDRVKGVEKRMELWEREERKRNIIIKGVKLGEWEAKGKVEELMKIMGVEGEVERIRELTGRGMIWVRLNNERQKKEVMIKKKALKGRIEWIEEDLT
;
A
#
# COMPACT_ATOMS: atom_id res chain seq x y z
N MET A 1 -20.69 6.37 -32.96
CA MET A 1 -19.51 5.60 -32.53
C MET A 1 -19.35 5.88 -31.03
N ASP A 2 -20.19 5.27 -30.18
CA ASP A 2 -20.39 5.79 -28.80
C ASP A 2 -20.33 4.72 -27.70
N ARG A 3 -20.15 3.44 -28.07
CA ARG A 3 -20.00 2.34 -27.11
C ARG A 3 -18.56 2.13 -26.63
N VAL A 4 -17.56 2.58 -27.40
CA VAL A 4 -16.14 2.32 -27.13
C VAL A 4 -15.59 3.22 -26.02
N LYS A 5 -15.89 4.53 -26.05
CA LYS A 5 -15.48 5.51 -25.03
C LYS A 5 -15.94 5.16 -23.60
N GLY A 6 -17.10 4.51 -23.45
CA GLY A 6 -17.64 4.12 -22.15
C GLY A 6 -16.95 2.90 -21.54
N VAL A 7 -16.35 2.03 -22.36
CA VAL A 7 -15.61 0.84 -21.93
C VAL A 7 -14.17 1.21 -21.60
N GLU A 8 -13.51 2.01 -22.44
CA GLU A 8 -12.17 2.54 -22.17
C GLU A 8 -12.13 3.34 -20.87
N LYS A 9 -13.11 4.22 -20.64
CA LYS A 9 -13.20 5.01 -19.41
C LYS A 9 -13.48 4.15 -18.17
N ARG A 10 -14.21 3.03 -18.32
CA ARG A 10 -14.41 2.06 -17.23
C ARG A 10 -13.15 1.25 -16.96
N MET A 11 -12.40 0.87 -17.99
CA MET A 11 -11.10 0.19 -17.86
C MET A 11 -10.06 1.11 -17.22
N GLU A 12 -9.93 2.36 -17.66
CA GLU A 12 -9.06 3.36 -17.03
C GLU A 12 -9.43 3.62 -15.57
N LEU A 13 -10.73 3.67 -15.26
CA LEU A 13 -11.20 3.80 -13.87
C LEU A 13 -10.83 2.56 -13.06
N TRP A 14 -11.04 1.36 -13.60
CA TRP A 14 -10.67 0.10 -12.94
C TRP A 14 -9.16 -0.03 -12.71
N GLU A 15 -8.33 0.26 -13.72
CA GLU A 15 -6.87 0.26 -13.58
C GLU A 15 -6.37 1.31 -12.58
N ARG A 16 -7.00 2.50 -12.57
CA ARG A 16 -6.76 3.49 -11.51
C ARG A 16 -7.18 2.96 -10.15
N GLU A 17 -8.35 2.34 -10.02
CA GLU A 17 -8.85 1.82 -8.75
C GLU A 17 -8.00 0.66 -8.20
N GLU A 18 -7.38 -0.14 -9.05
CA GLU A 18 -6.50 -1.23 -8.62
C GLU A 18 -5.17 -0.71 -8.05
N ARG A 19 -4.55 0.31 -8.67
CA ARG A 19 -3.31 0.94 -8.16
C ARG A 19 -3.53 1.76 -6.88
N LYS A 20 -4.76 2.22 -6.68
CA LYS A 20 -5.16 3.02 -5.51
C LYS A 20 -5.26 2.24 -4.19
N ARG A 21 -4.95 0.94 -4.17
CA ARG A 21 -4.94 0.15 -2.92
C ARG A 21 -3.53 -0.23 -2.47
N ASN A 22 -2.52 0.06 -3.30
CA ASN A 22 -1.16 -0.38 -3.07
C ASN A 22 -0.33 0.72 -2.37
N ILE A 23 0.52 0.29 -1.44
CA ILE A 23 1.55 1.10 -0.81
C ILE A 23 2.88 0.36 -0.82
N ILE A 24 3.97 1.11 -0.73
CA ILE A 24 5.30 0.56 -0.54
C ILE A 24 5.83 1.03 0.82
N ILE A 25 6.29 0.07 1.63
CA ILE A 25 7.01 0.33 2.86
C ILE A 25 8.49 0.10 2.58
N LYS A 26 9.33 1.08 2.90
CA LYS A 26 10.79 0.98 2.76
C LYS A 26 11.46 1.00 4.12
N GLY A 27 12.71 0.56 4.19
CA GLY A 27 13.50 0.54 5.42
C GLY A 27 13.28 -0.69 6.29
N VAL A 28 12.64 -1.73 5.76
CA VAL A 28 12.29 -2.95 6.50
C VAL A 28 13.37 -4.01 6.26
N LYS A 29 14.34 -4.14 7.16
CA LYS A 29 15.33 -5.23 7.13
C LYS A 29 14.76 -6.46 7.82
N LEU A 30 14.04 -7.30 7.10
CA LEU A 30 13.41 -8.50 7.65
C LEU A 30 13.51 -9.68 6.68
N GLY A 31 13.36 -10.91 7.19
CA GLY A 31 13.11 -12.09 6.37
C GLY A 31 11.61 -12.22 6.01
N GLU A 32 11.31 -13.05 5.01
CA GLU A 32 9.95 -13.23 4.43
C GLU A 32 8.84 -13.49 5.48
N TRP A 33 9.17 -14.16 6.59
CA TRP A 33 8.22 -14.51 7.65
C TRP A 33 7.88 -13.35 8.61
N GLU A 34 8.74 -12.34 8.69
CA GLU A 34 8.58 -11.21 9.61
C GLU A 34 7.86 -10.01 8.96
N ALA A 35 7.76 -10.00 7.62
CA ALA A 35 7.14 -8.92 6.85
C ALA A 35 5.70 -8.63 7.31
N LYS A 36 4.90 -9.67 7.58
CA LYS A 36 3.50 -9.51 8.03
C LYS A 36 3.41 -8.82 9.39
N GLY A 37 4.15 -9.31 10.38
CA GLY A 37 4.18 -8.72 11.72
C GLY A 37 4.62 -7.27 11.71
N LYS A 38 5.57 -6.92 10.84
CA LYS A 38 6.03 -5.55 10.71
C LYS A 38 4.98 -4.62 10.10
N VAL A 39 4.28 -5.07 9.07
CA VAL A 39 3.18 -4.30 8.47
C VAL A 39 2.09 -4.04 9.53
N GLU A 40 1.70 -5.07 10.30
CA GLU A 40 0.71 -4.92 11.38
C GLU A 40 1.18 -3.96 12.49
N GLU A 41 2.45 -4.04 12.90
CA GLU A 41 3.04 -3.10 13.86
C GLU A 41 2.96 -1.65 13.35
N LEU A 42 3.33 -1.41 12.09
CA LEU A 42 3.30 -0.07 11.49
C LEU A 42 1.86 0.45 11.39
N MET A 43 0.90 -0.39 11.02
CA MET A 43 -0.52 -0.02 11.00
C MET A 43 -1.03 0.37 12.39
N LYS A 44 -0.71 -0.41 13.41
CA LYS A 44 -1.09 -0.13 14.80
C LYS A 44 -0.52 1.18 15.31
N ILE A 45 0.75 1.48 14.99
CA ILE A 45 1.41 2.73 15.40
C ILE A 45 0.83 3.94 14.69
N MET A 46 0.45 3.78 13.43
CA MET A 46 -0.32 4.81 12.72
C MET A 46 -1.77 4.90 13.21
N GLY A 47 -2.25 3.96 14.03
CA GLY A 47 -3.66 3.89 14.43
C GLY A 47 -4.60 3.69 13.25
N VAL A 48 -4.16 2.93 12.24
CA VAL A 48 -4.98 2.55 11.08
C VAL A 48 -5.57 1.18 11.37
N GLU A 49 -6.89 1.09 11.32
CA GLU A 49 -7.61 -0.17 11.43
C GLU A 49 -7.86 -0.73 10.03
N GLY A 50 -7.60 -2.01 9.84
CA GLY A 50 -7.97 -2.73 8.63
C GLY A 50 -7.01 -3.86 8.29
N GLU A 51 -7.54 -4.81 7.53
CA GLU A 51 -6.79 -5.97 7.07
C GLU A 51 -5.93 -5.62 5.85
N VAL A 52 -4.88 -6.42 5.68
CA VAL A 52 -3.99 -6.35 4.53
C VAL A 52 -4.29 -7.55 3.66
N GLU A 53 -4.60 -7.31 2.38
CA GLU A 53 -4.99 -8.36 1.44
C GLU A 53 -3.77 -9.17 0.97
N ARG A 54 -2.66 -8.49 0.71
CA ARG A 54 -1.43 -9.15 0.25
C ARG A 54 -0.18 -8.38 0.69
N ILE A 55 0.84 -9.12 1.08
CA ILE A 55 2.16 -8.60 1.40
C ILE A 55 3.15 -9.33 0.52
N ARG A 56 4.05 -8.59 -0.13
CA ARG A 56 5.11 -9.15 -0.95
C ARG A 56 6.40 -8.39 -0.69
N GLU A 57 7.46 -9.12 -0.35
CA GLU A 57 8.79 -8.51 -0.28
C GLU A 57 9.27 -8.14 -1.70
N LEU A 58 9.73 -6.90 -1.85
CA LEU A 58 10.43 -6.43 -3.03
C LEU A 58 11.93 -6.61 -2.77
N THR A 59 12.53 -7.51 -3.54
CA THR A 59 13.79 -8.21 -3.29
C THR A 59 14.93 -7.30 -2.79
N GLY A 60 15.57 -7.71 -1.69
CA GLY A 60 16.94 -7.35 -1.29
C GLY A 60 17.21 -5.91 -0.84
N ARG A 61 16.24 -5.00 -0.92
CA ARG A 61 16.39 -3.58 -0.52
C ARG A 61 15.61 -3.19 0.73
N GLY A 62 15.06 -4.18 1.44
CA GLY A 62 14.21 -3.93 2.60
C GLY A 62 12.96 -3.13 2.26
N MET A 63 12.33 -3.50 1.15
CA MET A 63 11.11 -2.90 0.64
C MET A 63 10.01 -3.94 0.63
N ILE A 64 8.82 -3.53 1.05
CA ILE A 64 7.64 -4.37 1.11
C ILE A 64 6.54 -3.69 0.31
N TRP A 65 5.99 -4.42 -0.64
CA TRP A 65 4.78 -4.04 -1.34
C TRP A 65 3.58 -4.58 -0.59
N VAL A 66 2.59 -3.73 -0.35
CA VAL A 66 1.41 -4.05 0.45
C VAL A 66 0.16 -3.66 -0.33
N ARG A 67 -0.75 -4.62 -0.50
CA ARG A 67 -2.09 -4.40 -1.03
C ARG A 67 -3.08 -4.29 0.13
N LEU A 68 -3.66 -3.11 0.28
CA LEU A 68 -4.68 -2.83 1.28
C LEU A 68 -6.05 -3.30 0.81
N ASN A 69 -6.97 -3.47 1.75
CA ASN A 69 -8.31 -3.96 1.46
C ASN A 69 -9.12 -2.96 0.61
N ASN A 70 -8.93 -1.64 0.83
CA ASN A 70 -9.67 -0.61 0.12
C ASN A 70 -8.92 0.74 0.01
N GLU A 71 -9.39 1.61 -0.89
CA GLU A 71 -8.82 2.95 -1.13
C GLU A 71 -8.88 3.84 0.12
N ARG A 72 -9.94 3.72 0.93
CA ARG A 72 -10.13 4.53 2.14
C ARG A 72 -9.03 4.23 3.16
N GLN A 73 -8.67 2.96 3.32
CA GLN A 73 -7.54 2.52 4.13
C GLN A 73 -6.21 3.07 3.58
N LYS A 74 -5.97 3.04 2.26
CA LYS A 74 -4.77 3.69 1.66
C LYS A 74 -4.70 5.17 2.00
N LYS A 75 -5.82 5.89 1.83
CA LYS A 75 -5.89 7.33 2.12
C LYS A 75 -5.57 7.61 3.59
N GLU A 76 -6.09 6.77 4.49
CA GLU A 76 -5.81 6.90 5.91
C GLU A 76 -4.33 6.64 6.25
N VAL A 77 -3.74 5.57 5.70
CA VAL A 77 -2.30 5.30 5.80
C VAL A 77 -1.49 6.49 5.29
N MET A 78 -1.84 7.05 4.14
CA MET A 78 -1.12 8.18 3.54
C MET A 78 -1.19 9.46 4.39
N ILE A 79 -2.30 9.70 5.09
CA ILE A 79 -2.44 10.83 6.02
C ILE A 79 -1.68 10.57 7.33
N LYS A 80 -1.75 9.34 7.84
CA LYS A 80 -1.21 8.96 9.15
C LYS A 80 0.27 8.52 9.09
N LYS A 81 0.86 8.30 7.91
CA LYS A 81 2.28 7.92 7.75
C LYS A 81 3.26 8.90 8.40
N LYS A 82 2.85 10.15 8.61
CA LYS A 82 3.60 11.15 9.39
C LYS A 82 3.91 10.69 10.82
N ALA A 83 3.12 9.77 11.39
CA ALA A 83 3.38 9.14 12.68
C ALA A 83 4.65 8.28 12.69
N LEU A 84 5.16 7.89 11.51
CA LEU A 84 6.42 7.16 11.36
C LEU A 84 7.64 8.09 11.27
N LYS A 85 7.46 9.42 11.35
CA LYS A 85 8.56 10.39 11.27
C LYS A 85 9.56 10.15 12.40
N GLY A 86 10.84 9.98 12.03
CA GLY A 86 11.93 9.68 12.96
C GLY A 86 12.26 8.19 13.09
N ARG A 87 11.49 7.31 12.43
CA ARG A 87 11.80 5.89 12.31
C ARG A 87 12.57 5.60 11.02
N ILE A 88 13.15 4.41 10.93
CA ILE A 88 13.87 3.95 9.74
C ILE A 88 12.89 3.57 8.64
N GLU A 89 11.67 3.18 8.99
CA GLU A 89 10.62 2.76 8.08
C GLU A 89 9.79 3.94 7.59
N TRP A 90 9.52 4.00 6.29
CA TRP A 90 8.63 5.02 5.71
C TRP A 90 7.73 4.44 4.61
N ILE A 91 6.64 5.14 4.32
CA ILE A 91 5.59 4.70 3.40
C ILE A 91 5.49 5.64 2.19
N GLU A 92 5.45 5.05 1.01
CA GLU A 92 5.27 5.73 -0.28
C GLU A 92 4.09 5.14 -1.06
N GLU A 93 3.56 5.93 -1.99
CA GLU A 93 2.56 5.43 -2.92
C GLU A 93 3.24 4.56 -3.97
N ASP A 94 2.57 3.45 -4.31
CA ASP A 94 2.90 2.69 -5.50
C ASP A 94 2.37 3.48 -6.72
N LEU A 95 3.28 4.11 -7.46
CA LEU A 95 2.98 4.88 -8.67
C LEU A 95 3.10 4.04 -9.96
N THR A 96 3.30 2.72 -9.82
CA THR A 96 3.51 1.76 -10.91
C THR A 96 2.23 1.45 -11.67
#